data_AF-A0A8S1A7T0-F1
#
_entry.id   AF-A0A8S1A7T0-F1
#
_cell.length_a   1.000
_cell.length_b   1.000
_cell.length_c   1.000
_cell.angle_alpha   90.00
_cell.angle_beta   90.00
_cell.angle_gamma   90.00
#
_symmetry.space_group_name_H-M   'P 1'
#
loop_
_entity.id
_entity.type
_entity.pdbx_description
1 polymer ?
#
loop_
_entity_poly.entity_id
_entity_poly.type
_entity_poly.pdbx_seq_one_letter_code
_entity_poly.pdbx_strand_id
1 'polypeptide(L)'
;MADVPIDCDFPVWGLLPKKETGVVSFLNKNANYDGRDTVIAIFDSGVDPAAEGLKVTSTGETKVIERFDCSGCGDVDTTTTKKLAEGCITGLTGRKLKIPETWKNPTGVWRVGVLHPFSLYPTKLKERVQEHRKEHIWDVGYKPAFAEANKQLQDFETDVVSKNATLSPEEKLQKEELEARVEVLQNAEKKYNDVGPTYDCVLFHDGSVWRACIDTSESGDLSSGPLLGEFSVTQEHAHLTELDQMTVSINVHGDGDTLEVVGMCSTHGTHVAAIAAGYFPGEPERDGVAPGAKIVSLTIGDSRLGSMETGTALVRACIKIMELSKKMKIDVINMSYGEHAHWSNAGRIGDIICEVVNRYKVSWVVSAGNHGPALCTVGAPPDIAQPVLIGEDTYLSPLAYSFLPGRHALWPGSHA
;
A
#
# COMPACT_ATOMS: atom_id res chain seq x y z
N MET A 1 -28.42 18.99 -37.44
CA MET A 1 -27.50 19.89 -36.73
C MET A 1 -26.52 18.98 -36.03
N ALA A 2 -25.23 19.07 -36.35
CA ALA A 2 -24.22 18.29 -35.64
C ALA A 2 -24.21 18.76 -34.18
N ASP A 3 -24.28 17.83 -33.25
CA ASP A 3 -24.10 18.12 -31.83
C ASP A 3 -22.72 18.76 -31.67
N VAL A 4 -22.72 20.05 -31.31
CA VAL A 4 -21.53 20.74 -30.86
C VAL A 4 -21.08 20.01 -29.60
N PRO A 5 -19.85 19.48 -29.53
CA PRO A 5 -19.34 18.92 -28.29
C PRO A 5 -19.40 20.05 -27.27
N ILE A 6 -20.22 19.88 -26.23
CA ILE A 6 -20.14 20.78 -25.09
C ILE A 6 -18.79 20.46 -24.47
N ASP A 7 -17.84 21.36 -24.71
CA ASP A 7 -16.57 21.38 -24.01
C ASP A 7 -16.86 21.80 -22.56
N CYS A 8 -17.45 20.88 -21.81
CA CYS A 8 -17.61 21.00 -20.37
C CYS A 8 -16.25 20.64 -19.78
N ASP A 9 -15.34 21.62 -19.72
CA ASP A 9 -14.21 21.53 -18.80
C ASP A 9 -14.78 21.13 -17.44
N PHE A 10 -14.39 19.94 -16.96
CA PHE A 10 -14.83 19.44 -15.67
C PHE A 10 -14.49 20.50 -14.60
N PRO A 11 -15.40 20.87 -13.68
CA PRO A 11 -15.20 22.03 -12.81
C PRO A 11 -14.22 21.70 -11.69
N VAL A 12 -12.93 21.61 -12.03
CA VAL A 12 -11.81 21.29 -11.14
C VAL A 12 -11.77 22.21 -9.92
N TRP A 13 -12.14 23.48 -10.12
CA TRP A 13 -12.25 24.49 -9.07
C TRP A 13 -13.32 24.20 -8.01
N GLY A 14 -14.27 23.30 -8.29
CA GLY A 14 -15.35 22.88 -7.39
C GLY A 14 -15.09 21.54 -6.70
N LEU A 15 -13.96 20.87 -6.99
CA LEU A 15 -13.60 19.58 -6.38
C LEU A 15 -13.28 19.71 -4.89
N LEU A 16 -12.64 20.82 -4.51
CA LEU A 16 -12.36 21.17 -3.12
C LEU A 16 -13.14 22.43 -2.77
N PRO A 17 -13.89 22.47 -1.64
CA PRO A 17 -14.68 23.63 -1.24
C PRO A 17 -13.80 24.78 -0.68
N LYS A 18 -12.68 25.10 -1.36
CA LYS A 18 -11.71 26.13 -0.96
C LYS A 18 -12.32 27.53 -0.94
N LYS A 19 -13.39 27.76 -1.73
CA LYS A 19 -14.14 29.02 -1.73
C LYS A 19 -15.06 29.11 -0.52
N GLU A 20 -15.86 28.09 -0.25
CA GLU A 20 -16.79 28.06 0.89
C GLU A 20 -16.08 28.06 2.23
N THR A 21 -14.96 27.33 2.35
CA THR A 21 -14.11 27.31 3.55
C THR A 21 -13.28 28.58 3.73
N GLY A 22 -13.28 29.49 2.74
CA GLY A 22 -12.56 30.76 2.80
C GLY A 22 -11.05 30.66 2.54
N VAL A 23 -10.51 29.47 2.25
CA VAL A 23 -9.08 29.23 1.96
C VAL A 23 -8.59 30.15 0.83
N VAL A 24 -9.35 30.29 -0.26
CA VAL A 24 -8.97 31.18 -1.38
C VAL A 24 -8.84 32.63 -0.92
N SER A 25 -9.79 33.12 -0.13
CA SER A 25 -9.77 34.50 0.38
C SER A 25 -8.60 34.72 1.35
N PHE A 26 -8.30 33.73 2.17
CA PHE A 26 -7.18 33.76 3.11
C PHE A 26 -5.82 33.82 2.39
N LEU A 27 -5.60 32.94 1.40
CA LEU A 27 -4.36 32.89 0.61
C LEU A 27 -4.19 34.15 -0.26
N ASN A 28 -5.27 34.69 -0.84
CA ASN A 28 -5.21 35.94 -1.59
C ASN A 28 -4.75 37.13 -0.72
N LYS A 29 -5.11 37.15 0.56
CA LYS A 29 -4.66 38.19 1.50
C LYS A 29 -3.28 37.91 2.08
N ASN A 30 -2.90 36.64 2.18
CA ASN A 30 -1.68 36.17 2.81
C ASN A 30 -0.96 35.19 1.88
N ALA A 31 -0.43 35.68 0.76
CA ALA A 31 0.13 34.82 -0.30
C ALA A 31 1.28 33.91 0.16
N ASN A 32 1.94 34.26 1.26
CA ASN A 32 3.03 33.47 1.84
C ASN A 32 2.59 32.47 2.93
N TYR A 33 1.28 32.36 3.20
CA TYR A 33 0.72 31.52 4.25
C TYR A 33 0.10 30.26 3.62
N ASP A 34 0.81 29.70 2.65
CA ASP A 34 0.46 28.52 1.86
C ASP A 34 0.86 27.19 2.54
N GLY A 35 1.28 27.24 3.79
CA GLY A 35 1.75 26.07 4.55
C GLY A 35 3.26 25.82 4.47
N ARG A 36 4.05 26.72 3.87
CA ARG A 36 5.51 26.66 3.98
C ARG A 36 5.96 26.54 5.44
N ASP A 37 7.06 25.83 5.66
CA ASP A 37 7.61 25.50 6.98
C ASP A 37 6.68 24.67 7.89
N THR A 38 5.59 24.11 7.36
CA THR A 38 4.68 23.21 8.07
C THR A 38 4.91 21.76 7.66
N VAL A 39 4.87 20.84 8.63
CA VAL A 39 4.87 19.41 8.38
C VAL A 39 3.56 18.78 8.83
N ILE A 40 2.89 18.09 7.91
CA ILE A 40 1.65 17.34 8.13
C ILE A 40 1.96 15.85 8.14
N ALA A 41 1.64 15.16 9.22
CA ALA A 41 1.66 13.71 9.28
C ALA A 41 0.29 13.14 8.86
N ILE A 42 0.31 12.21 7.91
CA ILE A 42 -0.89 11.54 7.38
C ILE A 42 -0.92 10.12 7.93
N PHE A 43 -1.84 9.88 8.87
CA PHE A 43 -2.14 8.57 9.43
C PHE A 43 -3.26 7.96 8.58
N ASP A 44 -2.89 7.10 7.63
CA ASP A 44 -3.84 6.55 6.65
C ASP A 44 -3.36 5.19 6.12
N SER A 45 -3.82 4.81 4.94
CA SER A 45 -3.46 3.62 4.16
C SER A 45 -2.26 3.87 3.22
N GLY A 46 -1.37 4.76 3.64
CA GLY A 46 -0.17 5.14 2.91
C GLY A 46 -0.39 6.16 1.79
N VAL A 47 0.65 6.95 1.53
CA VAL A 47 0.69 8.00 0.50
C VAL A 47 1.67 7.60 -0.58
N ASP A 48 1.30 7.77 -1.84
CA ASP A 48 2.19 7.59 -2.98
C ASP A 48 3.05 8.85 -3.24
N PRO A 49 4.37 8.82 -3.00
CA PRO A 49 5.25 9.95 -3.29
C PRO A 49 5.41 10.22 -4.80
N ALA A 50 5.11 9.24 -5.65
CA ALA A 50 5.20 9.39 -7.10
C ALA A 50 3.98 10.09 -7.72
N ALA A 51 2.89 10.23 -6.96
CA ALA A 51 1.65 10.83 -7.43
C ALA A 51 1.86 12.30 -7.86
N GLU A 52 1.18 12.69 -8.93
CA GLU A 52 1.13 14.10 -9.34
C GLU A 52 0.53 14.96 -8.22
N GLY A 53 1.10 16.13 -7.99
CA GLY A 53 0.73 16.97 -6.85
C GLY A 53 1.52 16.68 -5.57
N LEU A 54 2.13 15.49 -5.44
CA LEU A 54 2.82 15.06 -4.21
C LEU A 54 4.35 14.95 -4.34
N LYS A 55 4.93 15.53 -5.39
CA LYS A 55 6.38 15.50 -5.64
C LYS A 55 7.11 16.65 -4.96
N VAL A 56 6.63 17.87 -5.15
CA VAL A 56 7.28 19.09 -4.67
C VAL A 56 6.31 20.03 -3.95
N THR A 57 6.81 20.86 -3.04
CA THR A 57 6.08 21.97 -2.41
C THR A 57 6.03 23.20 -3.33
N SER A 58 5.21 24.19 -2.98
CA SER A 58 5.21 25.51 -3.65
C SER A 58 6.57 26.23 -3.61
N THR A 59 7.47 25.82 -2.69
CA THR A 59 8.85 26.32 -2.57
C THR A 59 9.87 25.48 -3.33
N GLY A 60 9.45 24.41 -4.01
CA GLY A 60 10.32 23.51 -4.79
C GLY A 60 11.04 22.46 -3.96
N GLU A 61 10.71 22.30 -2.67
CA GLU A 61 11.26 21.28 -1.80
C GLU A 61 10.53 19.94 -1.99
N THR A 62 11.15 18.82 -1.61
CA THR A 62 10.46 17.51 -1.61
C THR A 62 9.21 17.56 -0.72
N LYS A 63 8.08 17.12 -1.28
CA LYS A 63 6.78 17.16 -0.61
C LYS A 63 6.64 16.05 0.44
N VAL A 64 6.79 14.79 0.05
CA VAL A 64 6.74 13.64 0.97
C VAL A 64 8.16 13.39 1.46
N ILE A 65 8.43 13.73 2.72
CA ILE A 65 9.80 13.70 3.28
C ILE A 65 10.11 12.43 4.07
N GLU A 66 9.08 11.75 4.56
CA GLU A 66 9.18 10.53 5.36
C GLU A 66 8.00 9.62 5.03
N ARG A 67 8.23 8.30 5.06
CA ARG A 67 7.21 7.29 4.73
C ARG A 67 7.47 5.99 5.49
N PHE A 68 6.50 5.55 6.30
CA PHE A 68 6.61 4.34 7.13
C PHE A 68 5.34 3.47 7.03
N ASP A 69 5.51 2.16 7.14
CA ASP A 69 4.50 1.16 7.44
C ASP A 69 4.46 0.86 8.95
N CYS A 70 3.52 1.49 9.64
CA CYS A 70 3.33 1.27 11.07
C CYS A 70 2.58 -0.05 11.35
N SER A 71 1.93 -0.67 10.36
CA SER A 71 1.23 -1.94 10.55
C SER A 71 2.19 -3.13 10.74
N GLY A 72 3.41 -3.01 10.21
CA GLY A 72 4.40 -4.08 10.19
C GLY A 72 4.07 -5.20 9.19
N CYS A 73 3.24 -4.92 8.18
CA CYS A 73 3.00 -5.88 7.10
C CYS A 73 4.20 -5.99 6.16
N GLY A 74 5.06 -4.96 6.13
CA GLY A 74 6.33 -4.92 5.39
C GLY A 74 7.59 -5.09 6.21
N ASP A 75 7.49 -5.47 7.48
CA ASP A 75 8.66 -5.81 8.28
C ASP A 75 9.29 -7.12 7.77
N VAL A 76 10.56 -7.07 7.43
CA VAL A 76 11.39 -8.18 6.99
C VAL A 76 12.50 -8.39 8.00
N ASP A 77 12.56 -9.58 8.59
CA ASP A 77 13.66 -9.99 9.46
C ASP A 77 14.95 -10.15 8.64
N THR A 78 15.95 -9.34 8.98
CA THR A 78 17.27 -9.29 8.35
C THR A 78 18.40 -9.51 9.35
N THR A 79 18.10 -10.16 10.48
CA THR A 79 19.09 -10.58 11.49
C THR A 79 20.06 -11.64 10.96
N THR A 80 19.65 -12.41 9.93
CA THR A 80 20.51 -13.41 9.32
C THR A 80 21.55 -12.75 8.42
N THR A 81 22.83 -13.01 8.72
CA THR A 81 23.95 -12.49 7.93
C THR A 81 24.63 -13.58 7.11
N LYS A 82 25.13 -13.19 5.93
CA LYS A 82 25.87 -14.03 4.98
C LYS A 82 27.15 -13.32 4.58
N LYS A 83 28.16 -14.13 4.25
CA LYS A 83 29.40 -13.68 3.61
C LYS A 83 29.36 -14.06 2.14
N LEU A 84 29.98 -13.24 1.31
CA LEU A 84 30.10 -13.49 -0.12
C LEU A 84 30.98 -14.72 -0.35
N ALA A 85 30.51 -15.65 -1.17
CA ALA A 85 31.27 -16.80 -1.64
C ALA A 85 31.11 -16.89 -3.17
N GLU A 86 32.23 -16.81 -3.90
CA GLU A 86 32.25 -16.88 -5.38
C GLU A 86 31.32 -15.83 -6.06
N GLY A 87 31.19 -14.63 -5.48
CA GLY A 87 30.33 -13.57 -6.01
C GLY A 87 28.83 -13.72 -5.71
N CYS A 88 28.46 -14.75 -4.94
CA CYS A 88 27.07 -15.04 -4.59
C CYS A 88 26.87 -15.14 -3.06
N ILE A 89 25.63 -14.95 -2.63
CA ILE A 89 25.16 -15.29 -1.28
C ILE A 89 23.96 -16.23 -1.37
N THR A 90 23.72 -17.04 -0.35
CA THR A 90 22.52 -17.90 -0.30
C THR A 90 21.41 -17.16 0.44
N GLY A 91 20.30 -16.91 -0.28
CA GLY A 91 19.07 -16.35 0.28
C GLY A 91 18.40 -17.30 1.28
N LEU A 92 17.42 -16.80 2.03
CA LEU A 92 16.67 -17.62 2.98
C LEU A 92 15.75 -18.62 2.28
N THR A 93 15.37 -18.35 1.03
CA THR A 93 14.64 -19.33 0.21
C THR A 93 15.52 -20.46 -0.35
N GLY A 94 16.85 -20.39 -0.12
CA GLY A 94 17.83 -21.34 -0.65
C GLY A 94 18.39 -20.99 -2.03
N ARG A 95 17.86 -19.94 -2.70
CA ARG A 95 18.38 -19.44 -3.98
C ARG A 95 19.81 -18.89 -3.82
N LYS A 96 20.61 -19.03 -4.89
CA LYS A 96 21.92 -18.37 -4.99
C LYS A 96 21.72 -16.98 -5.58
N LEU A 97 21.89 -15.95 -4.77
CA LEU A 97 21.73 -14.56 -5.14
C LEU A 97 23.07 -14.02 -5.63
N LYS A 98 23.14 -13.62 -6.90
CA LYS A 98 24.35 -13.05 -7.48
C LYS A 98 24.46 -11.58 -7.12
N ILE A 99 25.53 -11.18 -6.44
CA ILE A 99 25.76 -9.78 -6.07
C ILE A 99 26.37 -9.04 -7.28
N PRO A 100 25.78 -7.94 -7.76
CA PRO A 100 26.39 -7.10 -8.79
C PRO A 100 27.71 -6.49 -8.31
N GLU A 101 28.75 -6.56 -9.15
CA GLU A 101 30.10 -6.03 -8.82
C GLU A 101 30.12 -4.50 -8.60
N THR A 102 29.10 -3.80 -9.11
CA THR A 102 28.94 -2.35 -8.93
C THR A 102 28.54 -1.95 -7.51
N TRP A 103 28.03 -2.89 -6.70
CA TRP A 103 27.58 -2.60 -5.35
C TRP A 103 28.74 -2.49 -4.37
N LYS A 104 28.78 -1.37 -3.66
CA LYS A 104 29.78 -1.12 -2.63
C LYS A 104 29.24 -1.62 -1.29
N ASN A 105 30.01 -2.43 -0.60
CA ASN A 105 29.72 -2.86 0.76
C ASN A 105 31.04 -2.96 1.54
N PRO A 106 31.52 -1.88 2.16
CA PRO A 106 32.80 -1.87 2.88
C PRO A 106 32.82 -2.82 4.09
N THR A 107 31.66 -3.17 4.65
CA THR A 107 31.58 -4.08 5.80
C THR A 107 31.77 -5.54 5.39
N GLY A 108 31.48 -5.88 4.13
CA GLY A 108 31.44 -7.26 3.64
C GLY A 108 30.32 -8.13 4.25
N VAL A 109 29.44 -7.53 5.06
CA VAL A 109 28.30 -8.21 5.69
C VAL A 109 27.06 -8.00 4.83
N TRP A 110 26.44 -9.10 4.43
CA TRP A 110 25.19 -9.10 3.68
C TRP A 110 24.10 -9.65 4.58
N ARG A 111 23.07 -8.86 4.84
CA ARG A 111 21.91 -9.28 5.62
C ARG A 111 20.85 -9.80 4.66
N VAL A 112 20.22 -10.92 4.99
CA VAL A 112 19.21 -11.57 4.13
C VAL A 112 17.89 -11.72 4.88
N GLY A 113 16.80 -11.51 4.15
CA GLY A 113 15.43 -11.64 4.65
C GLY A 113 14.49 -12.14 3.56
N VAL A 114 13.22 -12.36 3.91
CA VAL A 114 12.18 -12.77 2.98
C VAL A 114 11.01 -11.79 3.03
N LEU A 115 10.59 -11.34 1.86
CA LEU A 115 9.39 -10.54 1.69
C LEU A 115 8.30 -11.38 1.01
N HIS A 116 7.07 -11.23 1.48
CA HIS A 116 5.86 -11.81 0.88
C HIS A 116 5.00 -10.69 0.29
N PRO A 117 5.12 -10.34 -1.00
CA PRO A 117 4.44 -9.16 -1.57
C PRO A 117 2.93 -9.13 -1.38
N PHE A 118 2.27 -10.29 -1.34
CA PHE A 118 0.83 -10.38 -1.11
C PHE A 118 0.40 -9.92 0.30
N SER A 119 1.33 -9.79 1.26
CA SER A 119 1.04 -9.15 2.55
C SER A 119 0.99 -7.63 2.43
N LEU A 120 1.61 -7.03 1.41
CA LEU A 120 1.67 -5.59 1.16
C LEU A 120 0.58 -5.12 0.19
N TYR A 121 0.13 -6.00 -0.70
CA TYR A 121 -0.76 -5.63 -1.79
C TYR A 121 -2.14 -5.24 -1.25
N PRO A 122 -2.68 -4.09 -1.68
CA PRO A 122 -4.11 -3.81 -1.53
C PRO A 122 -4.95 -4.92 -2.17
N THR A 123 -6.13 -5.20 -1.62
CA THR A 123 -6.99 -6.33 -2.05
C THR A 123 -7.19 -6.39 -3.56
N LYS A 124 -7.57 -5.28 -4.20
CA LYS A 124 -7.81 -5.22 -5.65
C LYS A 124 -6.55 -5.49 -6.48
N LEU A 125 -5.39 -5.04 -5.99
CA LEU A 125 -4.11 -5.32 -6.65
C LEU A 125 -3.77 -6.80 -6.53
N LYS A 126 -3.96 -7.38 -5.35
CA LYS A 126 -3.73 -8.80 -5.09
C LYS A 126 -4.60 -9.68 -5.99
N GLU A 127 -5.90 -9.39 -6.09
CA GLU A 127 -6.83 -10.09 -6.96
C GLU A 127 -6.38 -10.04 -8.43
N ARG A 128 -6.04 -8.84 -8.93
CA ARG A 128 -5.53 -8.64 -10.30
C ARG A 128 -4.26 -9.47 -10.57
N VAL A 129 -3.32 -9.49 -9.63
CA VAL A 129 -2.07 -10.25 -9.79
C VAL A 129 -2.31 -11.75 -9.70
N GLN A 130 -3.21 -12.22 -8.83
CA GLN A 130 -3.60 -13.63 -8.73
C GLN A 130 -4.27 -14.12 -10.01
N GLU A 131 -5.15 -13.32 -10.60
CA GLU A 131 -5.79 -13.62 -11.89
C GLU A 131 -4.74 -13.72 -13.00
N HIS A 132 -3.87 -12.72 -13.12
CA HIS A 132 -2.79 -12.74 -14.11
C HIS A 132 -1.88 -13.98 -13.95
N ARG A 133 -1.50 -14.34 -12.72
CA ARG A 133 -0.67 -15.52 -12.43
C ARG A 133 -1.41 -16.82 -12.72
N LYS A 134 -2.71 -16.90 -12.44
CA LYS A 134 -3.53 -18.06 -12.82
C LYS A 134 -3.49 -18.25 -14.34
N GLU A 135 -3.70 -17.19 -15.11
CA GLU A 135 -3.73 -17.28 -16.58
C GLU A 135 -2.36 -17.61 -17.20
N HIS A 136 -1.28 -17.01 -16.69
CA HIS A 136 0.04 -17.06 -17.34
C HIS A 136 0.98 -18.14 -16.77
N ILE A 137 0.69 -18.68 -15.57
CA ILE A 137 1.53 -19.69 -14.92
C ILE A 137 0.76 -21.00 -14.80
N TRP A 138 -0.42 -20.97 -14.17
CA TRP A 138 -1.18 -22.19 -13.89
C TRP A 138 -1.88 -22.74 -15.14
N ASP A 139 -2.69 -21.92 -15.80
CA ASP A 139 -3.51 -22.31 -16.95
C ASP A 139 -2.67 -22.77 -18.14
N VAL A 140 -1.45 -22.24 -18.30
CA VAL A 140 -0.50 -22.63 -19.36
C VAL A 140 -0.13 -24.11 -19.25
N GLY A 141 0.06 -24.63 -18.03
CA GLY A 141 0.34 -26.05 -17.79
C GLY A 141 -0.94 -26.88 -17.64
N TYR A 142 -1.91 -26.36 -16.89
CA TYR A 142 -3.12 -27.08 -16.53
C TYR A 142 -4.05 -27.33 -17.73
N LYS A 143 -4.38 -26.31 -18.53
CA LYS A 143 -5.37 -26.45 -19.61
C LYS A 143 -4.95 -27.49 -20.65
N PRO A 144 -3.69 -27.52 -21.14
CA PRO A 144 -3.25 -28.58 -22.06
C PRO A 144 -3.24 -29.96 -21.41
N ALA A 145 -2.74 -30.09 -20.18
CA ALA A 145 -2.71 -31.38 -19.46
C ALA A 145 -4.11 -31.94 -19.23
N PHE A 146 -5.07 -31.07 -18.87
CA PHE A 146 -6.46 -31.46 -18.67
C PHE A 146 -7.15 -31.85 -19.98
N ALA A 147 -6.94 -31.09 -21.06
CA ALA A 147 -7.49 -31.44 -22.38
C ALA A 147 -6.96 -32.78 -22.88
N GLU A 148 -5.66 -33.04 -22.72
CA GLU A 148 -5.03 -34.31 -23.11
C GLU A 148 -5.56 -35.48 -22.27
N ALA A 149 -5.69 -35.32 -20.95
CA ALA A 149 -6.24 -36.37 -20.08
C ALA A 149 -7.70 -36.71 -20.44
N ASN A 150 -8.55 -35.71 -20.70
CA ASN A 150 -9.94 -35.94 -21.12
C ASN A 150 -10.00 -36.62 -22.49
N LYS A 151 -9.14 -36.21 -23.43
CA LYS A 151 -9.06 -36.84 -24.75
C LYS A 151 -8.67 -38.31 -24.63
N GLN A 152 -7.66 -38.65 -23.84
CA GLN A 152 -7.24 -40.05 -23.62
C GLN A 152 -8.36 -40.90 -23.02
N LEU A 153 -9.12 -40.37 -22.05
CA LEU A 153 -10.28 -41.06 -21.48
C LEU A 153 -11.37 -41.26 -22.54
N GLN A 154 -11.71 -40.23 -23.32
CA GLN A 154 -12.75 -40.30 -24.35
C GLN A 154 -12.38 -41.23 -25.51
N ASP A 155 -11.11 -41.22 -25.94
CA ASP A 155 -10.58 -42.13 -26.96
C ASP A 155 -10.67 -43.58 -26.46
N PHE A 156 -10.30 -43.85 -25.20
CA PHE A 156 -10.43 -45.18 -24.59
C PHE A 156 -11.89 -45.65 -24.49
N GLU A 157 -12.81 -44.77 -24.10
CA GLU A 157 -14.25 -45.09 -24.06
C GLU A 157 -14.82 -45.41 -25.46
N THR A 158 -14.38 -44.66 -26.47
CA THR A 158 -14.87 -44.81 -27.85
C THR A 158 -14.29 -46.05 -28.53
N ASP A 159 -13.00 -46.30 -28.36
CA ASP A 159 -12.30 -47.36 -29.08
C ASP A 159 -12.26 -48.70 -28.37
N VAL A 160 -12.33 -48.72 -27.05
CA VAL A 160 -12.23 -49.95 -26.25
C VAL A 160 -13.58 -50.29 -25.64
N VAL A 161 -14.12 -49.41 -24.80
CA VAL A 161 -15.34 -49.70 -24.02
C VAL A 161 -16.58 -49.84 -24.91
N SER A 162 -16.74 -48.99 -25.91
CA SER A 162 -17.89 -49.02 -26.81
C SER A 162 -17.88 -50.21 -27.78
N LYS A 163 -16.70 -50.82 -28.03
CA LYS A 163 -16.54 -51.94 -28.96
C LYS A 163 -16.46 -53.29 -28.26
N ASN A 164 -16.13 -53.34 -26.97
CA ASN A 164 -15.99 -54.57 -26.19
C ASN A 164 -17.08 -54.69 -25.10
N ALA A 165 -17.95 -55.71 -25.22
CA ALA A 165 -19.03 -55.95 -24.25
C ALA A 165 -18.53 -56.41 -22.86
N THR A 166 -17.27 -56.82 -22.74
CA THR A 166 -16.64 -57.20 -21.46
C THR A 166 -15.16 -56.83 -21.49
N LEU A 167 -14.75 -55.92 -20.59
CA LEU A 167 -13.37 -55.46 -20.46
C LEU A 167 -12.51 -56.50 -19.73
N SER A 168 -11.30 -56.72 -20.23
CA SER A 168 -10.23 -57.46 -19.55
C SER A 168 -9.79 -56.79 -18.24
N PRO A 169 -9.14 -57.51 -17.32
CA PRO A 169 -8.61 -56.93 -16.08
C PRO A 169 -7.67 -55.75 -16.33
N GLU A 170 -6.82 -55.83 -17.35
CA GLU A 170 -5.90 -54.76 -17.74
C GLU A 170 -6.64 -53.52 -18.26
N GLU A 171 -7.66 -53.70 -19.10
CA GLU A 171 -8.48 -52.59 -19.61
C GLU A 171 -9.30 -51.91 -18.50
N LYS A 172 -9.73 -52.66 -17.48
CA LYS A 172 -10.40 -52.07 -16.30
C LYS A 172 -9.43 -51.20 -15.50
N LEU A 173 -8.22 -51.70 -15.24
CA LEU A 173 -7.19 -50.91 -14.55
C LEU A 173 -6.81 -49.65 -15.35
N GLN A 174 -6.72 -49.76 -16.67
CA GLN A 174 -6.44 -48.61 -17.53
C GLN A 174 -7.58 -47.58 -17.50
N LYS A 175 -8.84 -48.02 -17.51
CA LYS A 175 -9.99 -47.14 -17.34
C LYS A 175 -9.96 -46.41 -16.01
N GLU A 176 -9.76 -47.13 -14.92
CA GLU A 176 -9.66 -46.56 -13.57
C GLU A 176 -8.52 -45.54 -13.46
N GLU A 177 -7.37 -45.79 -14.10
CA GLU A 177 -6.25 -44.84 -14.13
C GLU A 177 -6.59 -43.55 -14.89
N LEU A 178 -7.25 -43.65 -16.05
CA LEU A 178 -7.65 -42.49 -16.85
C LEU A 178 -8.71 -41.65 -16.12
N GLU A 179 -9.69 -42.31 -15.50
CA GLU A 179 -10.71 -41.65 -14.66
C GLU A 179 -10.05 -40.94 -13.47
N ALA A 180 -9.14 -41.63 -12.76
CA ALA A 180 -8.40 -41.05 -11.64
C ALA A 180 -7.53 -39.87 -12.08
N ARG A 181 -6.90 -39.93 -13.25
CA ARG A 181 -6.08 -38.83 -13.79
C ARG A 181 -6.91 -37.57 -14.04
N VAL A 182 -8.09 -37.72 -14.65
CA VAL A 182 -9.03 -36.59 -14.84
C VAL A 182 -9.51 -36.06 -13.49
N GLU A 183 -9.88 -36.93 -12.56
CA GLU A 183 -10.33 -36.54 -11.22
C GLU A 183 -9.25 -35.75 -10.45
N VAL A 184 -8.00 -36.19 -10.49
CA VAL A 184 -6.86 -35.49 -9.85
C VAL A 184 -6.68 -34.10 -10.43
N LEU A 185 -6.73 -33.95 -11.75
CA LEU A 185 -6.60 -32.65 -12.41
C LEU A 185 -7.79 -31.72 -12.08
N GLN A 186 -9.03 -32.23 -12.09
CA GLN A 186 -10.21 -31.45 -11.68
C GLN A 186 -10.09 -30.98 -10.22
N ASN A 187 -9.62 -31.86 -9.34
CA ASN A 187 -9.42 -31.52 -7.93
C ASN A 187 -8.29 -30.52 -7.72
N ALA A 188 -7.24 -30.57 -8.54
CA ALA A 188 -6.15 -29.61 -8.52
C ALA A 188 -6.64 -28.20 -8.91
N GLU A 189 -7.46 -28.07 -9.96
CA GLU A 189 -8.08 -26.79 -10.35
C GLU A 189 -9.03 -26.25 -9.28
N LYS A 190 -9.92 -27.10 -8.75
CA LYS A 190 -10.87 -26.69 -7.71
C LYS A 190 -10.20 -26.20 -6.44
N LYS A 191 -9.03 -26.76 -6.11
CA LYS A 191 -8.24 -26.41 -4.92
C LYS A 191 -7.11 -25.44 -5.21
N TYR A 192 -7.01 -24.93 -6.44
CA TYR A 192 -5.97 -23.98 -6.80
C TYR A 192 -6.10 -22.72 -5.96
N ASN A 193 -5.02 -22.38 -5.26
CA ASN A 193 -4.92 -21.18 -4.45
C ASN A 193 -3.51 -20.62 -4.56
N ASP A 194 -3.38 -19.46 -5.18
CA ASP A 194 -2.10 -18.77 -5.30
C ASP A 194 -1.82 -17.95 -4.04
N VAL A 195 -0.87 -18.43 -3.23
CA VAL A 195 -0.41 -17.74 -2.01
C VAL A 195 0.61 -16.63 -2.31
N GLY A 196 1.00 -16.47 -3.58
CA GLY A 196 1.85 -15.40 -4.06
C GLY A 196 3.34 -15.75 -4.13
N PRO A 197 4.14 -14.85 -4.73
CA PRO A 197 5.57 -15.03 -4.82
C PRO A 197 6.25 -14.83 -3.46
N THR A 198 7.50 -15.29 -3.38
CA THR A 198 8.37 -15.07 -2.22
C THR A 198 9.65 -14.43 -2.73
N TYR A 199 10.03 -13.26 -2.23
CA TYR A 199 11.23 -12.56 -2.67
C TYR A 199 12.30 -12.62 -1.58
N ASP A 200 13.54 -12.93 -1.97
CA ASP A 200 14.69 -12.72 -1.08
C ASP A 200 15.02 -11.22 -1.05
N CYS A 201 15.25 -10.69 0.14
CA CYS A 201 15.74 -9.34 0.33
C CYS A 201 17.19 -9.37 0.77
N VAL A 202 18.01 -8.47 0.23
CA VAL A 202 19.41 -8.30 0.58
C VAL A 202 19.63 -6.89 1.09
N LEU A 203 19.96 -6.76 2.37
CA LEU A 203 20.25 -5.50 3.05
C LEU A 203 21.75 -5.38 3.35
N PHE A 204 22.32 -4.20 3.08
CA PHE A 204 23.73 -3.91 3.36
C PHE A 204 23.94 -2.41 3.52
N HIS A 205 25.09 -2.02 4.07
CA HIS A 205 25.47 -0.62 4.19
C HIS A 205 26.54 -0.28 3.15
N ASP A 206 26.30 0.73 2.31
CA ASP A 206 27.21 1.05 1.19
C ASP A 206 28.43 1.91 1.59
N GLY A 207 28.47 2.31 2.86
CA GLY A 207 29.46 3.22 3.43
C GLY A 207 28.91 4.61 3.70
N SER A 208 27.76 4.95 3.11
CA SER A 208 27.05 6.22 3.33
C SER A 208 25.63 6.00 3.87
N VAL A 209 24.89 5.05 3.28
CA VAL A 209 23.50 4.76 3.63
C VAL A 209 23.22 3.26 3.62
N TRP A 210 22.15 2.85 4.29
CA TRP A 210 21.60 1.52 4.10
C TRP A 210 21.00 1.38 2.70
N ARG A 211 21.24 0.22 2.09
CA ARG A 211 20.74 -0.19 0.78
C ARG A 211 20.06 -1.55 0.89
N ALA A 212 18.88 -1.70 0.32
CA ALA A 212 18.23 -2.99 0.19
C ALA A 212 17.85 -3.28 -1.27
N CYS A 213 18.05 -4.52 -1.68
CA CYS A 213 17.54 -5.04 -2.94
C CYS A 213 16.49 -6.12 -2.68
N ILE A 214 15.44 -6.14 -3.49
CA ILE A 214 14.37 -7.14 -3.44
C ILE A 214 14.45 -7.99 -4.72
N ASP A 215 14.69 -9.30 -4.60
CA ASP A 215 14.77 -10.23 -5.72
C ASP A 215 13.39 -10.54 -6.32
N THR A 216 12.93 -9.65 -7.21
CA THR A 216 11.67 -9.79 -7.94
C THR A 216 11.75 -10.80 -9.10
N SER A 217 12.95 -11.30 -9.43
CA SER A 217 13.16 -12.28 -10.51
C SER A 217 12.69 -13.70 -10.15
N GLU A 218 12.52 -13.98 -8.87
CA GLU A 218 12.29 -15.32 -8.32
C GLU A 218 13.43 -16.33 -8.63
N SER A 219 14.57 -15.88 -9.15
CA SER A 219 15.65 -16.71 -9.69
C SER A 219 17.03 -16.45 -9.07
N GLY A 220 17.17 -15.41 -8.25
CA GLY A 220 18.44 -14.98 -7.66
C GLY A 220 19.22 -13.94 -8.49
N ASP A 221 18.62 -13.40 -9.55
CA ASP A 221 19.16 -12.26 -10.28
C ASP A 221 18.79 -10.95 -9.59
N LEU A 222 19.68 -10.48 -8.71
CA LEU A 222 19.48 -9.20 -8.01
C LEU A 222 19.57 -7.98 -8.93
N SER A 223 20.07 -8.11 -10.16
CA SER A 223 20.22 -6.97 -11.06
C SER A 223 18.90 -6.50 -11.67
N SER A 224 17.88 -7.37 -11.72
CA SER A 224 16.53 -7.02 -12.17
C SER A 224 15.63 -6.49 -11.05
N GLY A 225 16.06 -6.63 -9.79
CA GLY A 225 15.31 -6.18 -8.62
C GLY A 225 15.51 -4.70 -8.32
N PRO A 226 14.55 -4.02 -7.67
CA PRO A 226 14.74 -2.66 -7.20
C PRO A 226 15.84 -2.64 -6.13
N LEU A 227 16.83 -1.75 -6.30
CA LEU A 227 17.84 -1.40 -5.30
C LEU A 227 17.51 -0.01 -4.76
N LEU A 228 17.14 0.06 -3.50
CA LEU A 228 16.70 1.30 -2.85
C LEU A 228 17.61 1.62 -1.66
N GLY A 229 17.80 2.91 -1.40
CA GLY A 229 18.34 3.41 -0.14
C GLY A 229 17.25 3.76 0.87
N GLU A 230 17.66 3.93 2.13
CA GLU A 230 16.76 4.38 3.19
C GLU A 230 16.04 5.69 2.80
N PHE A 231 14.71 5.65 2.79
CA PHE A 231 13.88 6.72 2.21
C PHE A 231 14.12 8.06 2.88
N SER A 232 14.26 8.08 4.21
CA SER A 232 14.55 9.28 5.00
C SER A 232 15.78 10.05 4.52
N VAL A 233 16.76 9.36 3.92
CA VAL A 233 18.01 9.95 3.43
C VAL A 233 18.02 10.15 1.92
N THR A 234 17.55 9.17 1.15
CA THR A 234 17.71 9.17 -0.31
C THR A 234 16.46 9.61 -1.06
N GLN A 235 15.29 9.53 -0.42
CA GLN A 235 13.97 9.75 -1.04
C GLN A 235 13.70 8.81 -2.24
N GLU A 236 14.49 7.74 -2.36
CA GLU A 236 14.38 6.77 -3.45
C GLU A 236 13.14 5.88 -3.26
N HIS A 237 12.42 5.69 -4.36
CA HIS A 237 11.26 4.81 -4.45
C HIS A 237 11.20 4.24 -5.87
N ALA A 238 10.59 3.08 -6.03
CA ALA A 238 10.43 2.41 -7.32
C ALA A 238 9.16 1.58 -7.34
N HIS A 239 8.70 1.17 -8.53
CA HIS A 239 7.70 0.11 -8.60
C HIS A 239 8.32 -1.23 -8.20
N LEU A 240 7.59 -2.04 -7.43
CA LEU A 240 8.08 -3.35 -7.01
C LEU A 240 8.25 -4.27 -8.23
N THR A 241 7.25 -4.35 -9.09
CA THR A 241 7.35 -4.98 -10.41
C THR A 241 6.60 -4.15 -11.46
N GLU A 242 6.91 -4.34 -12.74
CA GLU A 242 6.15 -3.70 -13.82
C GLU A 242 4.67 -4.12 -13.83
N LEU A 243 4.36 -5.33 -13.37
CA LEU A 243 2.99 -5.85 -13.33
C LEU A 243 2.17 -5.18 -12.23
N ASP A 244 2.74 -5.02 -11.04
CA ASP A 244 2.00 -4.49 -9.89
C ASP A 244 1.85 -2.95 -9.93
N GLN A 245 2.83 -2.24 -10.51
CA GLN A 245 2.90 -0.77 -10.51
C GLN A 245 2.75 -0.15 -9.10
N MET A 246 3.17 -0.88 -8.08
CA MET A 246 3.06 -0.45 -6.69
C MET A 246 4.37 0.23 -6.26
N THR A 247 4.29 1.51 -5.90
CA THR A 247 5.44 2.26 -5.39
C THR A 247 5.90 1.74 -4.02
N VAL A 248 7.14 1.27 -3.96
CA VAL A 248 7.81 0.83 -2.73
C VAL A 248 8.94 1.78 -2.35
N SER A 249 9.13 1.93 -1.05
CA SER A 249 10.30 2.55 -0.43
C SER A 249 10.78 1.67 0.72
N ILE A 250 11.96 1.95 1.27
CA ILE A 250 12.51 1.16 2.38
C ILE A 250 12.91 2.05 3.56
N ASN A 251 12.81 1.49 4.76
CA ASN A 251 13.49 2.00 5.95
C ASN A 251 14.22 0.85 6.66
N VAL A 252 15.10 1.22 7.59
CA VAL A 252 15.89 0.25 8.36
C VAL A 252 15.80 0.57 9.85
N HIS A 253 15.53 -0.47 10.65
CA HIS A 253 15.41 -0.35 12.10
C HIS A 253 16.38 -1.31 12.80
N GLY A 254 16.70 -1.02 14.07
CA GLY A 254 17.53 -1.88 14.90
C GLY A 254 18.90 -2.17 14.30
N ASP A 255 19.59 -1.15 13.77
CA ASP A 255 20.93 -1.29 13.16
C ASP A 255 21.00 -2.35 12.04
N GLY A 256 19.90 -2.51 11.29
CA GLY A 256 19.78 -3.44 10.18
C GLY A 256 19.13 -4.77 10.55
N ASP A 257 18.57 -4.93 11.75
CA ASP A 257 17.87 -6.17 12.10
C ASP A 257 16.49 -6.27 11.44
N THR A 258 15.84 -5.13 11.16
CA THR A 258 14.57 -5.09 10.43
C THR A 258 14.68 -4.18 9.22
N LEU A 259 14.41 -4.73 8.05
CA LEU A 259 14.11 -3.99 6.83
C LEU A 259 12.60 -3.76 6.78
N GLU A 260 12.17 -2.51 6.71
CA GLU A 260 10.76 -2.15 6.53
C GLU A 260 10.54 -1.79 5.06
N VAL A 261 9.75 -2.59 4.35
CA VAL A 261 9.33 -2.30 2.97
C VAL A 261 7.97 -1.63 2.99
N VAL A 262 7.93 -0.34 2.68
CA VAL A 262 6.68 0.42 2.66
C VAL A 262 6.10 0.32 1.25
N GLY A 263 5.05 -0.49 1.06
CA GLY A 263 4.42 -0.70 -0.25
C GLY A 263 2.99 -0.19 -0.35
N MET A 264 2.31 -0.01 0.78
CA MET A 264 0.92 0.44 0.75
C MET A 264 0.84 1.89 0.28
N CYS A 265 0.21 2.08 -0.88
CA CYS A 265 -0.11 3.36 -1.49
C CYS A 265 -1.57 3.29 -1.93
N SER A 266 -2.51 3.44 -1.00
CA SER A 266 -3.91 3.39 -1.38
C SER A 266 -4.34 4.71 -2.03
N THR A 267 -5.42 4.63 -2.82
CA THR A 267 -6.09 5.82 -3.36
C THR A 267 -6.59 6.74 -2.27
N HIS A 268 -6.99 6.21 -1.10
CA HIS A 268 -7.53 6.99 0.00
C HIS A 268 -6.46 7.89 0.63
N GLY A 269 -5.35 7.30 1.11
CA GLY A 269 -4.29 8.07 1.77
C GLY A 269 -3.62 9.10 0.85
N THR A 270 -3.41 8.74 -0.42
CA THR A 270 -2.90 9.66 -1.43
C THR A 270 -3.87 10.82 -1.70
N HIS A 271 -5.17 10.54 -1.75
CA HIS A 271 -6.19 11.57 -1.93
C HIS A 271 -6.28 12.52 -0.72
N VAL A 272 -6.24 11.97 0.50
CA VAL A 272 -6.19 12.76 1.75
C VAL A 272 -4.97 13.69 1.75
N ALA A 273 -3.80 13.17 1.41
CA ALA A 273 -2.57 13.96 1.28
C ALA A 273 -2.68 15.07 0.22
N ALA A 274 -3.31 14.77 -0.93
CA ALA A 274 -3.52 15.74 -2.00
C ALA A 274 -4.48 16.86 -1.59
N ILE A 275 -5.58 16.56 -0.88
CA ILE A 275 -6.48 17.57 -0.30
C ILE A 275 -5.72 18.48 0.66
N ALA A 276 -4.91 17.89 1.55
CA ALA A 276 -4.19 18.64 2.56
C ALA A 276 -3.13 19.57 1.96
N ALA A 277 -2.27 19.04 1.09
CA ALA A 277 -1.05 19.74 0.68
C ALA A 277 -0.58 19.45 -0.76
N GLY A 278 -1.43 18.94 -1.65
CA GLY A 278 -1.10 18.76 -3.06
C GLY A 278 -0.68 20.08 -3.73
N TYR A 279 0.31 20.04 -4.61
CA TYR A 279 0.79 21.19 -5.35
C TYR A 279 1.00 20.86 -6.83
N PHE A 280 0.27 21.55 -7.71
CA PHE A 280 0.27 21.33 -9.15
C PHE A 280 0.82 22.58 -9.86
N PRO A 281 2.13 22.59 -10.20
CA PRO A 281 2.72 23.72 -10.91
C PRO A 281 2.00 24.02 -12.21
N GLY A 282 1.43 25.22 -12.33
CA GLY A 282 0.69 25.64 -13.53
C GLY A 282 -0.82 25.41 -13.48
N GLU A 283 -1.33 24.67 -12.49
CA GLU A 283 -2.77 24.42 -12.28
C GLU A 283 -3.18 24.69 -10.80
N PRO A 284 -3.05 25.94 -10.29
CA PRO A 284 -3.28 26.25 -8.86
C PRO A 284 -4.70 25.96 -8.35
N GLU A 285 -5.67 25.85 -9.25
CA GLU A 285 -7.02 25.41 -8.94
C GLU A 285 -7.06 23.99 -8.37
N ARG A 286 -6.10 23.13 -8.75
CA ARG A 286 -5.94 21.74 -8.26
C ARG A 286 -5.18 21.63 -6.95
N ASP A 287 -4.52 22.70 -6.50
CA ASP A 287 -3.75 22.67 -5.25
C ASP A 287 -4.62 22.24 -4.06
N GLY A 288 -4.00 21.57 -3.11
CA GLY A 288 -4.58 21.33 -1.80
C GLY A 288 -4.75 22.61 -1.00
N VAL A 289 -5.12 22.46 0.27
CA VAL A 289 -5.31 23.59 1.18
C VAL A 289 -4.00 24.30 1.50
N ALA A 290 -2.91 23.55 1.67
CA ALA A 290 -1.59 24.02 2.07
C ALA A 290 -0.48 23.51 1.14
N PRO A 291 -0.38 24.00 -0.12
CA PRO A 291 0.58 23.50 -1.11
C PRO A 291 2.05 23.74 -0.75
N GLY A 292 2.37 24.56 0.24
CA GLY A 292 3.71 24.74 0.78
C GLY A 292 4.11 23.72 1.85
N ALA A 293 3.16 22.98 2.43
CA ALA A 293 3.43 22.05 3.52
C ALA A 293 4.14 20.77 3.04
N LYS A 294 4.94 20.17 3.91
CA LYS A 294 5.58 18.86 3.72
C LYS A 294 4.74 17.75 4.36
N ILE A 295 4.92 16.52 3.91
CA ILE A 295 4.12 15.36 4.31
C ILE A 295 5.02 14.26 4.89
N VAL A 296 4.60 13.71 6.02
CA VAL A 296 5.09 12.44 6.57
C VAL A 296 3.97 11.41 6.43
N SER A 297 4.20 10.34 5.68
CA SER A 297 3.23 9.26 5.51
C SER A 297 3.44 8.18 6.56
N LEU A 298 2.39 7.85 7.31
CA LEU A 298 2.38 6.81 8.32
C LEU A 298 1.21 5.85 8.02
N THR A 299 1.52 4.72 7.40
CA THR A 299 0.52 3.70 7.10
C THR A 299 0.10 3.01 8.39
N ILE A 300 -1.17 3.17 8.77
CA ILE A 300 -1.77 2.52 9.93
C ILE A 300 -2.72 1.37 9.57
N GLY A 301 -3.20 1.35 8.32
CA GLY A 301 -4.01 0.26 7.79
C GLY A 301 -3.18 -0.99 7.53
N ASP A 302 -3.68 -2.15 7.96
CA ASP A 302 -3.03 -3.44 7.75
C ASP A 302 -3.67 -4.16 6.56
N SER A 303 -2.93 -4.29 5.46
CA SER A 303 -3.36 -4.99 4.24
C SER A 303 -3.72 -6.46 4.48
N ARG A 304 -3.17 -7.11 5.52
CA ARG A 304 -3.54 -8.49 5.91
C ARG A 304 -4.96 -8.55 6.50
N LEU A 305 -5.48 -7.42 6.97
CA LEU A 305 -6.81 -7.24 7.56
C LEU A 305 -7.70 -6.34 6.68
N GLY A 306 -7.42 -6.24 5.38
CA GLY A 306 -8.24 -5.45 4.46
C GLY A 306 -8.11 -3.94 4.65
N SER A 307 -6.95 -3.45 5.10
CA SER A 307 -6.65 -2.05 5.41
C SER A 307 -7.21 -1.54 6.74
N MET A 308 -7.76 -2.41 7.60
CA MET A 308 -8.21 -2.01 8.94
C MET A 308 -7.04 -1.51 9.80
N GLU A 309 -7.24 -0.46 10.58
CA GLU A 309 -6.22 -0.01 11.53
C GLU A 309 -6.08 -0.99 12.69
N THR A 310 -4.88 -1.05 13.27
CA THR A 310 -4.62 -1.85 14.46
C THR A 310 -4.11 -0.97 15.59
N GLY A 311 -4.40 -1.36 16.83
CA GLY A 311 -3.85 -0.68 18.00
C GLY A 311 -2.32 -0.63 17.98
N THR A 312 -1.67 -1.70 17.50
CA THR A 312 -0.23 -1.75 17.28
C THR A 312 0.26 -0.73 16.26
N ALA A 313 -0.46 -0.57 15.14
CA ALA A 313 -0.11 0.39 14.11
C ALA A 313 -0.24 1.84 14.61
N LEU A 314 -1.32 2.15 15.32
CA LEU A 314 -1.50 3.47 15.94
C LEU A 314 -0.41 3.78 16.97
N VAL A 315 -0.04 2.80 17.81
CA VAL A 315 1.05 2.96 18.77
C VAL A 315 2.40 3.18 18.07
N ARG A 316 2.71 2.40 17.02
CA ARG A 316 3.95 2.58 16.22
C ARG A 316 3.98 3.94 15.54
N ALA A 317 2.86 4.39 14.98
CA ALA A 317 2.74 5.72 14.37
C ALA A 317 2.95 6.84 15.41
N CYS A 318 2.34 6.73 16.59
CA CYS A 318 2.57 7.67 17.68
C CYS A 318 4.04 7.70 18.12
N ILE A 319 4.67 6.54 18.28
CA ILE A 319 6.10 6.44 18.61
C ILE A 319 6.94 7.13 17.53
N LYS A 320 6.62 6.90 16.25
CA LYS A 320 7.33 7.53 15.15
C LYS A 320 7.18 9.06 15.17
N ILE A 321 5.99 9.59 15.44
CA ILE A 321 5.80 11.03 15.67
C ILE A 321 6.69 11.55 16.79
N MET A 322 6.73 10.85 17.93
CA MET A 322 7.56 11.26 19.07
C MET A 322 9.06 11.22 18.75
N GLU A 323 9.51 10.26 17.94
CA GLU A 323 10.88 10.17 17.46
C GLU A 323 11.24 11.29 16.48
N LEU A 324 10.41 11.48 15.46
CA LEU A 324 10.59 12.51 14.44
C LEU A 324 10.53 13.92 15.04
N SER A 325 9.68 14.14 16.06
CA SER A 325 9.58 15.40 16.80
C SER A 325 10.88 15.83 17.48
N LYS A 326 11.86 14.92 17.64
CA LYS A 326 13.20 15.25 18.15
C LYS A 326 14.10 15.85 17.09
N LYS A 327 13.82 15.60 15.80
CA LYS A 327 14.64 16.00 14.64
C LYS A 327 14.00 17.14 13.85
N MET A 328 12.68 17.13 13.74
CA MET A 328 11.89 18.13 13.04
C MET A 328 10.60 18.41 13.79
N LYS A 329 10.00 19.57 13.53
CA LYS A 329 8.69 19.91 14.08
C LYS A 329 7.60 19.30 13.22
N ILE A 330 6.72 18.51 13.83
CA ILE A 330 5.48 18.04 13.21
C ILE A 330 4.35 18.89 13.78
N ASP A 331 3.61 19.58 12.93
CA ASP A 331 2.62 20.57 13.36
C ASP A 331 1.21 19.99 13.43
N VAL A 332 0.87 19.15 12.45
CA VAL A 332 -0.48 18.62 12.27
C VAL A 332 -0.41 17.12 12.02
N ILE A 333 -1.29 16.35 12.66
CA ILE A 333 -1.65 15.00 12.25
C ILE A 333 -3.05 15.06 11.64
N ASN A 334 -3.21 14.47 10.46
CA ASN A 334 -4.52 14.13 9.91
C ASN A 334 -4.70 12.61 9.96
N MET A 335 -5.81 12.16 10.56
CA MET A 335 -6.19 10.77 10.60
C MET A 335 -7.60 10.59 10.05
N SER A 336 -7.72 9.91 8.90
CA SER A 336 -9.01 9.62 8.26
C SER A 336 -9.36 8.14 8.45
N TYR A 337 -9.24 7.69 9.70
CA TYR A 337 -9.46 6.32 10.17
C TYR A 337 -10.15 6.36 11.53
N GLY A 338 -10.92 5.33 11.85
CA GLY A 338 -11.54 5.19 13.16
C GLY A 338 -12.69 4.20 13.18
N GLU A 339 -12.95 3.68 14.37
CA GLU A 339 -13.94 2.66 14.67
C GLU A 339 -14.70 3.04 15.96
N HIS A 340 -15.80 2.36 16.27
CA HIS A 340 -16.52 2.63 17.52
C HIS A 340 -15.80 2.05 18.74
N ALA A 341 -15.76 2.84 19.80
CA ALA A 341 -15.42 2.36 21.14
C ALA A 341 -16.69 2.07 21.95
N HIS A 342 -16.62 1.09 22.86
CA HIS A 342 -17.71 0.83 23.81
C HIS A 342 -17.79 1.88 24.92
N TRP A 343 -16.69 2.56 25.22
CA TRP A 343 -16.58 3.61 26.23
C TRP A 343 -15.41 4.53 25.89
N SER A 344 -15.50 5.77 26.33
CA SER A 344 -14.52 6.82 26.02
C SER A 344 -13.64 7.17 27.24
N ASN A 345 -14.02 6.75 28.45
CA ASN A 345 -13.37 7.16 29.70
C ASN A 345 -12.04 6.45 30.02
N ALA A 346 -11.65 5.42 29.25
CA ALA A 346 -10.42 4.66 29.47
C ALA A 346 -9.93 4.00 28.19
N GLY A 347 -8.62 4.05 27.93
CA GLY A 347 -8.02 3.32 26.82
C GLY A 347 -6.56 3.71 26.59
N ARG A 348 -5.66 2.72 26.52
CA ARG A 348 -4.22 2.96 26.41
C ARG A 348 -3.84 3.75 25.14
N ILE A 349 -4.53 3.50 24.03
CA ILE A 349 -4.31 4.23 22.78
C ILE A 349 -4.69 5.71 22.96
N GLY A 350 -5.85 5.98 23.57
CA GLY A 350 -6.29 7.34 23.91
C GLY A 350 -5.28 8.07 24.81
N ASP A 351 -4.71 7.39 25.80
CA ASP A 351 -3.66 7.98 26.66
C ASP A 351 -2.40 8.36 25.87
N ILE A 352 -1.98 7.51 24.93
CA ILE A 352 -0.82 7.78 24.08
C ILE A 352 -1.10 8.95 23.13
N ILE A 353 -2.29 8.99 22.53
CA ILE A 353 -2.75 10.13 21.71
C ILE A 353 -2.70 11.42 22.54
N CYS A 354 -3.21 11.39 23.77
CA CYS A 354 -3.14 12.53 24.68
C CYS A 354 -1.69 12.94 24.98
N GLU A 355 -0.77 11.99 25.14
CA GLU A 355 0.66 12.31 25.31
C GLU A 355 1.25 12.98 24.07
N VAL A 356 0.97 12.48 22.86
CA VAL A 356 1.43 13.07 21.60
C VAL A 356 0.98 14.53 21.49
N VAL A 357 -0.32 14.79 21.63
CA VAL A 357 -0.88 16.15 21.52
C VAL A 357 -0.34 17.07 22.63
N ASN A 358 -0.44 16.66 23.88
CA ASN A 358 -0.15 17.53 25.01
C ASN A 358 1.35 17.79 25.20
N ARG A 359 2.21 16.80 24.94
CA ARG A 359 3.65 16.90 25.18
C ARG A 359 4.40 17.44 23.96
N TYR A 360 4.03 16.98 22.76
CA TYR A 360 4.72 17.33 21.52
C TYR A 360 4.04 18.48 20.75
N LYS A 361 2.91 18.98 21.26
CA LYS A 361 2.20 20.17 20.76
C LYS A 361 1.80 20.05 19.28
N VAL A 362 1.37 18.85 18.91
CA VAL A 362 0.87 18.52 17.57
C VAL A 362 -0.65 18.67 17.57
N SER A 363 -1.19 19.43 16.61
CA SER A 363 -2.63 19.49 16.38
C SER A 363 -3.09 18.22 15.69
N TRP A 364 -4.08 17.51 16.22
CA TRP A 364 -4.51 16.24 15.65
C TRP A 364 -5.97 16.34 15.19
N VAL A 365 -6.14 16.31 13.88
CA VAL A 365 -7.41 16.36 13.16
C VAL A 365 -7.83 14.93 12.80
N VAL A 366 -9.08 14.58 13.09
CA VAL A 366 -9.63 13.25 12.84
C VAL A 366 -11.06 13.34 12.34
N SER A 367 -11.47 12.40 11.48
CA SER A 367 -12.88 12.29 11.08
C SER A 367 -13.76 11.91 12.27
N ALA A 368 -14.94 12.54 12.39
CA ALA A 368 -15.99 12.15 13.32
C ALA A 368 -16.57 10.75 13.02
N GLY A 369 -16.36 10.24 11.80
CA GLY A 369 -16.86 8.97 11.30
C GLY A 369 -18.07 9.12 10.37
N ASN A 370 -18.27 8.14 9.50
CA ASN A 370 -19.30 8.16 8.45
C ASN A 370 -20.62 7.48 8.86
N HIS A 371 -20.86 7.33 10.17
CA HIS A 371 -21.92 6.47 10.72
C HIS A 371 -23.25 7.19 10.99
N GLY A 372 -23.51 8.29 10.30
CA GLY A 372 -24.79 8.98 10.33
C GLY A 372 -25.95 8.13 9.74
N PRO A 373 -27.20 8.61 9.79
CA PRO A 373 -27.64 9.96 10.22
C PRO A 373 -28.14 10.02 11.66
N ALA A 374 -28.13 8.91 12.41
CA ALA A 374 -28.56 8.93 13.81
C ALA A 374 -27.60 9.73 14.70
N LEU A 375 -28.11 10.25 15.82
CA LEU A 375 -27.29 10.91 16.84
C LEU A 375 -26.47 9.87 17.64
N CYS A 376 -25.41 10.32 18.30
CA CYS A 376 -24.50 9.49 19.10
C CYS A 376 -23.76 8.41 18.27
N THR A 377 -23.37 8.77 17.04
CA THR A 377 -22.70 7.88 16.08
C THR A 377 -21.23 8.22 15.85
N VAL A 378 -20.71 9.26 16.52
CA VAL A 378 -19.29 9.65 16.49
C VAL A 378 -18.44 8.47 16.97
N GLY A 379 -17.40 8.15 16.19
CA GLY A 379 -16.48 7.07 16.50
C GLY A 379 -15.31 7.49 17.39
N ALA A 380 -14.44 6.54 17.69
CA ALA A 380 -13.09 6.78 18.19
C ALA A 380 -12.11 6.88 17.00
N PRO A 381 -11.07 7.73 17.06
CA PRO A 381 -10.53 8.34 18.26
C PRO A 381 -11.03 9.74 18.67
N PRO A 382 -11.89 10.52 17.95
CA PRO A 382 -12.33 11.81 18.49
C PRO A 382 -13.09 11.67 19.82
N ASP A 383 -13.80 10.55 20.02
CA ASP A 383 -14.39 10.19 21.31
C ASP A 383 -13.42 9.39 22.19
N ILE A 384 -12.49 10.09 22.85
CA ILE A 384 -11.56 9.55 23.87
C ILE A 384 -11.67 10.33 25.18
N ALA A 385 -10.95 9.89 26.21
CA ALA A 385 -11.11 10.36 27.59
C ALA A 385 -10.88 11.87 27.78
N GLN A 386 -10.18 12.52 26.86
CA GLN A 386 -9.91 13.96 26.89
C GLN A 386 -10.21 14.59 25.53
N PRO A 387 -10.78 15.81 25.49
CA PRO A 387 -11.09 16.52 24.25
C PRO A 387 -9.84 17.18 23.66
N VAL A 388 -8.85 16.37 23.30
CA VAL A 388 -7.56 16.82 22.73
C VAL A 388 -7.52 16.77 21.21
N LEU A 389 -8.49 16.10 20.59
CA LEU A 389 -8.59 15.94 19.14
C LEU A 389 -9.61 16.90 18.53
N ILE A 390 -9.34 17.30 17.29
CA ILE A 390 -10.26 18.09 16.47
C ILE A 390 -11.04 17.10 15.59
N GLY A 391 -12.28 16.81 15.99
CA GLY A 391 -13.19 15.98 15.20
C GLY A 391 -13.84 16.79 14.08
N GLU A 392 -13.70 16.33 12.84
CA GLU A 392 -14.26 16.98 11.65
C GLU A 392 -15.39 16.14 11.04
N ASP A 393 -16.48 16.80 10.67
CA ASP A 393 -17.62 16.20 9.97
C ASP A 393 -17.71 16.74 8.54
N THR A 394 -18.35 15.98 7.66
CA THR A 394 -18.45 16.32 6.23
C THR A 394 -19.80 16.97 5.94
N TYR A 395 -19.77 18.17 5.36
CA TYR A 395 -20.95 18.86 4.86
C TYR A 395 -20.85 19.08 3.35
N LEU A 396 -21.88 18.66 2.62
CA LEU A 396 -22.01 18.93 1.19
C LEU A 396 -22.73 20.25 0.96
N SER A 397 -22.00 21.24 0.42
CA SER A 397 -22.59 22.52 0.05
C SER A 397 -23.57 22.36 -1.13
N PRO A 398 -24.60 23.22 -1.27
CA PRO A 398 -25.46 23.21 -2.45
C PRO A 398 -24.71 23.41 -3.77
N LEU A 399 -23.56 24.09 -3.73
CA LEU A 399 -22.70 24.28 -4.89
C LEU A 399 -22.00 22.97 -5.27
N ALA A 400 -21.43 22.24 -4.30
CA ALA A 400 -20.86 20.92 -4.53
C ALA A 400 -21.89 19.93 -5.09
N TYR A 401 -23.14 19.99 -4.60
CA TYR A 401 -24.24 19.17 -5.11
C TYR A 401 -24.53 19.39 -6.61
N SER A 402 -24.28 20.61 -7.11
CA SER A 402 -24.51 20.95 -8.52
C SER A 402 -23.50 20.33 -9.49
N PHE A 403 -22.36 19.83 -8.98
CA PHE A 403 -21.30 19.19 -9.78
C PHE A 403 -21.35 17.67 -9.77
N LEU A 404 -22.26 17.06 -9.02
CA LEU A 404 -22.44 15.61 -8.99
C LEU A 404 -23.23 15.14 -10.23
N PRO A 405 -22.64 14.29 -11.10
CA PRO A 405 -23.37 13.72 -12.23
C PRO A 405 -24.41 12.71 -11.71
N GLY A 406 -25.68 13.09 -11.76
CA GLY A 406 -26.81 12.22 -11.47
C GLY A 406 -27.19 12.13 -9.98
N ARG A 407 -28.51 12.17 -9.71
CA ARG A 407 -29.13 12.20 -8.37
C ARG A 407 -28.91 10.96 -7.47
N HIS A 408 -27.91 10.12 -7.74
CA HIS A 408 -27.71 8.85 -7.02
C HIS A 408 -26.25 8.46 -6.74
N ALA A 409 -25.26 9.32 -7.00
CA ALA A 409 -23.87 9.02 -6.66
C ALA A 409 -23.56 9.37 -5.20
N LEU A 410 -23.55 8.37 -4.31
CA LEU A 410 -22.89 8.44 -3.01
C LEU A 410 -21.38 8.67 -3.25
N TRP A 411 -20.80 9.58 -2.49
CA TRP A 411 -19.38 9.92 -2.55
C TRP A 411 -18.52 8.68 -2.23
N PRO A 412 -17.49 8.33 -3.02
CA PRO A 412 -16.63 7.18 -2.73
C PRO A 412 -15.79 7.35 -1.45
N GLY A 413 -15.65 8.57 -0.92
CA GLY A 413 -14.95 8.85 0.33
C GLY A 413 -15.80 8.69 1.59
N SER A 414 -17.04 8.21 1.50
CA SER A 414 -17.91 7.97 2.67
C SER A 414 -18.01 6.49 3.06
N HIS A 415 -17.24 5.61 2.41
CA HIS A 415 -17.06 4.22 2.80
C HIS A 415 -15.56 3.91 2.87
N ALA A 416 -14.93 4.43 3.92
CA ALA A 416 -13.84 3.76 4.59
C ALA A 416 -14.39 3.32 5.94
#